data_AF-A0A0X1SZU0-F1
#
_entry.id   AF-A0A0X1SZU0-F1
#
_cell.length_a   1.000
_cell.length_b   1.000
_cell.length_c   1.000
_cell.angle_alpha   90.00
_cell.angle_beta   90.00
_cell.angle_gamma   90.00
#
_symmetry.space_group_name_H-M   'P 1'
#
loop_
_entity.id
_entity.type
_entity.pdbx_description
1 polymer ?
#
loop_
_entity_poly.entity_id
_entity_poly.type
_entity_poly.pdbx_seq_one_letter_code
_entity_poly.pdbx_strand_id
1 'polypeptide(L)'
;MDVANELPQINTTANVLSPGHNAGLEALLGKLQPLLDGGRMDNIADALALISDLVDLLDSALVEKLAGLFESATAVSWSFGNALRMAKAETTAEEGPPSLFGLLSLLRETDTRRGIALILRTLNVIGKQL
;
A
#
# COMPACT_ATOMS: atom_id res chain seq x y z
N MET A 1 -56.95 57.87 -10.70
CA MET A 1 -57.59 56.55 -10.52
C MET A 1 -56.80 55.61 -11.41
N ASP A 2 -55.68 55.10 -10.90
CA ASP A 2 -55.62 53.88 -10.08
C ASP A 2 -55.96 52.66 -10.93
N VAL A 3 -54.94 51.91 -11.36
CA VAL A 3 -54.65 50.59 -10.79
C VAL A 3 -53.27 50.13 -11.32
N ALA A 4 -52.29 50.15 -10.44
CA ALA A 4 -51.00 49.50 -10.65
C ALA A 4 -51.21 47.98 -10.66
N ASN A 5 -51.01 47.36 -11.82
CA ASN A 5 -50.95 45.91 -11.93
C ASN A 5 -49.49 45.48 -11.81
N GLU A 6 -49.05 45.22 -10.58
CA GLU A 6 -47.74 44.61 -10.29
C GLU A 6 -47.67 43.22 -10.93
N LEU A 7 -46.83 43.08 -11.95
CA LEU A 7 -46.37 41.77 -12.39
C LEU A 7 -45.51 41.18 -11.26
N PRO A 8 -45.78 39.95 -10.78
CA PRO A 8 -44.87 39.30 -9.85
C PRO A 8 -43.54 39.06 -10.58
N GLN A 9 -42.57 39.93 -10.32
CA GLN A 9 -41.16 39.67 -10.63
C GLN A 9 -40.75 38.48 -9.77
N ILE A 10 -40.77 37.31 -10.38
CA ILE A 10 -40.18 36.10 -9.81
C ILE A 10 -38.68 36.39 -9.74
N ASN A 11 -38.23 36.90 -8.59
CA ASN A 11 -36.82 37.11 -8.29
C ASN A 11 -36.14 35.74 -8.22
N THR A 12 -35.79 35.17 -9.37
CA THR A 12 -34.93 33.98 -9.50
C THR A 12 -33.46 34.39 -9.36
N THR A 13 -33.15 35.20 -8.35
CA THR A 13 -31.78 35.58 -8.02
C THR A 13 -31.60 35.50 -6.51
N ALA A 14 -30.57 34.74 -6.13
CA ALA A 14 -29.98 34.65 -4.80
C ALA A 14 -30.55 33.60 -3.83
N ASN A 15 -30.63 32.34 -4.27
CA ASN A 15 -30.11 31.26 -3.41
C ASN A 15 -28.93 30.56 -4.07
N VAL A 16 -27.96 31.36 -4.54
CA VAL A 16 -26.63 30.85 -4.86
C VAL A 16 -25.95 30.59 -3.52
N LEU A 17 -25.95 29.31 -3.14
CA LEU A 17 -25.04 28.62 -2.22
C LEU A 17 -24.09 29.56 -1.46
N SER A 18 -24.41 29.83 -0.19
CA SER A 18 -23.55 30.60 0.70
C SER A 18 -22.10 30.06 0.70
N PRO A 19 -21.06 30.92 0.68
CA PRO A 19 -19.67 30.50 0.49
C PRO A 19 -19.03 29.82 1.71
N GLY A 20 -19.80 29.45 2.73
CA GLY A 20 -19.27 28.99 4.03
C GLY A 20 -19.19 27.48 4.25
N HIS A 21 -19.76 26.65 3.37
CA HIS A 21 -19.89 25.20 3.61
C HIS A 21 -18.83 24.33 2.93
N ASN A 22 -17.87 24.92 2.19
CA ASN A 22 -17.01 24.17 1.27
C ASN A 22 -15.51 24.30 1.55
N ALA A 23 -15.06 24.81 2.70
CA ALA A 23 -13.62 24.95 2.97
C ALA A 23 -12.87 23.61 2.91
N GLY A 24 -13.48 22.52 3.38
CA GLY A 24 -12.94 21.16 3.26
C GLY A 24 -13.00 20.61 1.83
N LEU A 25 -14.05 20.97 1.07
CA LEU A 25 -14.21 20.59 -0.32
C LEU A 25 -13.20 21.32 -1.21
N GLU A 26 -12.98 22.62 -1.00
CA GLU A 26 -11.94 23.41 -1.67
C GLU A 26 -10.53 22.91 -1.32
N ALA A 27 -10.29 22.49 -0.08
CA ALA A 27 -9.00 21.91 0.32
C ALA A 27 -8.75 20.54 -0.35
N LEU A 28 -9.79 19.72 -0.51
CA LEU A 28 -9.71 18.46 -1.26
C LEU A 28 -9.56 18.72 -2.77
N LEU A 29 -10.34 19.65 -3.32
CA LEU A 29 -10.24 20.06 -4.73
C LEU A 29 -8.83 20.58 -5.03
N GLY A 30 -8.26 21.41 -4.17
CA GLY A 30 -6.89 21.91 -4.33
C GLY A 30 -5.83 20.80 -4.28
N LYS A 31 -6.06 19.72 -3.53
CA LYS A 31 -5.18 18.54 -3.51
C LYS A 31 -5.36 17.63 -4.72
N LEU A 32 -6.57 17.58 -5.27
CA LEU A 32 -6.91 16.78 -6.45
C LEU A 32 -6.63 17.54 -7.76
N GLN A 33 -6.54 18.88 -7.72
CA GLN A 33 -6.27 19.76 -8.85
C GLN A 33 -5.06 19.32 -9.68
N PRO A 34 -3.88 19.00 -9.11
CA PRO A 34 -2.77 18.49 -9.92
C PRO A 34 -3.04 17.12 -10.58
N LEU A 35 -3.95 16.31 -10.04
CA LEU A 35 -4.37 15.03 -10.65
C LEU A 35 -5.41 15.25 -11.76
N LEU A 36 -6.29 16.25 -11.60
CA LEU A 36 -7.27 16.68 -12.61
C LEU A 36 -6.59 17.37 -13.79
N ASP A 37 -5.70 18.35 -13.52
CA ASP A 37 -4.95 19.11 -14.53
C ASP A 37 -4.04 18.18 -15.36
N GLY A 38 -3.58 17.09 -14.76
CA GLY A 38 -2.77 16.07 -15.41
C GLY A 38 -3.57 14.96 -16.11
N GLY A 39 -4.90 15.02 -16.14
CA GLY A 39 -5.78 14.01 -16.77
C GLY A 39 -5.68 12.60 -16.17
N ARG A 40 -5.01 12.44 -15.02
CA ARG A 40 -4.71 11.15 -14.38
C ARG A 40 -5.71 10.74 -13.30
N MET A 41 -6.71 11.57 -13.05
CA MET A 41 -7.79 11.27 -12.11
C MET A 41 -8.60 10.05 -12.56
N ASP A 42 -8.73 9.87 -13.88
CA ASP A 42 -9.40 8.72 -14.49
C ASP A 42 -8.70 7.40 -14.11
N ASN A 43 -7.37 7.34 -14.18
CA ASN A 43 -6.60 6.17 -13.74
C ASN A 43 -6.79 5.83 -12.25
N ILE A 44 -7.03 6.83 -11.40
CA ILE A 44 -7.32 6.60 -9.99
C ILE A 44 -8.73 6.03 -9.84
N ALA A 45 -9.70 6.57 -10.58
CA ALA A 45 -11.05 6.03 -10.62
C ALA A 45 -11.05 4.58 -11.15
N ASP A 46 -10.30 4.27 -12.20
CA ASP A 46 -10.12 2.93 -12.75
C ASP A 46 -9.46 1.98 -11.75
N ALA A 47 -8.41 2.44 -11.05
CA ALA A 47 -7.76 1.64 -10.02
C ALA A 47 -8.71 1.34 -8.85
N LEU A 48 -9.51 2.33 -8.44
CA LEU A 48 -10.53 2.15 -7.40
C LEU A 48 -11.66 1.24 -7.88
N ALA A 49 -12.06 1.32 -9.14
CA ALA A 49 -13.04 0.43 -9.74
C ALA A 49 -12.53 -1.02 -9.76
N LEU A 50 -11.28 -1.24 -10.18
CA LEU A 50 -10.64 -2.57 -10.13
C LEU A 50 -10.56 -3.10 -8.69
N ILE A 51 -10.20 -2.25 -7.72
CA ILE A 51 -10.18 -2.63 -6.30
C ILE A 51 -11.60 -2.94 -5.80
N SER A 52 -12.62 -2.19 -6.25
CA SER A 52 -14.02 -2.47 -5.92
C SER A 52 -14.45 -3.82 -6.47
N ASP A 53 -14.15 -4.12 -7.73
CA ASP A 53 -14.44 -5.42 -8.35
C ASP A 53 -13.72 -6.56 -7.61
N LEU A 54 -12.49 -6.33 -7.16
CA LEU A 54 -11.76 -7.26 -6.29
C LEU A 54 -12.52 -7.48 -4.98
N VAL A 55 -12.89 -6.41 -4.26
CA VAL A 55 -13.61 -6.50 -2.99
C VAL A 55 -14.98 -7.17 -3.16
N ASP A 56 -15.68 -6.92 -4.27
CA ASP A 56 -16.95 -7.58 -4.59
C ASP A 56 -16.78 -9.08 -4.90
N LEU A 57 -15.60 -9.49 -5.36
CA LEU A 57 -15.23 -10.90 -5.56
C LEU A 57 -14.79 -11.59 -4.25
N LEU A 58 -14.41 -10.84 -3.22
CA LEU A 58 -13.98 -11.38 -1.93
C LEU A 58 -15.19 -11.89 -1.13
N ASP A 59 -15.36 -13.21 -1.13
CA ASP A 59 -16.27 -13.90 -0.22
C ASP A 59 -15.65 -14.06 1.19
N SER A 60 -16.47 -14.42 2.19
CA SER A 60 -16.04 -14.62 3.57
C SER A 60 -14.92 -15.65 3.76
N ALA A 61 -14.92 -16.75 3.02
CA ALA A 61 -13.88 -17.77 3.05
C ALA A 61 -12.58 -17.29 2.40
N LEU A 62 -12.66 -16.46 1.36
CA LEU A 62 -11.47 -15.85 0.74
C LEU A 62 -10.83 -14.79 1.65
N VAL A 63 -11.64 -14.01 2.37
CA VAL A 63 -11.15 -13.05 3.37
C VAL A 63 -10.40 -13.76 4.49
N GLU A 64 -10.95 -14.84 5.05
CA GLU A 64 -10.30 -15.62 6.11
C GLU A 64 -8.95 -16.19 5.63
N LYS A 65 -8.91 -16.71 4.39
CA LYS A 65 -7.68 -17.22 3.80
C LYS A 65 -6.65 -16.11 3.58
N LEU A 66 -7.06 -14.94 3.09
CA LEU A 66 -6.19 -13.78 2.94
C LEU A 66 -5.66 -13.32 4.29
N ALA A 67 -6.50 -13.23 5.32
CA ALA A 67 -6.09 -12.89 6.67
C ALA A 67 -5.02 -13.86 7.18
N GLY A 68 -5.22 -15.17 7.01
CA GLY A 68 -4.21 -16.18 7.38
C GLY A 68 -2.91 -16.07 6.58
N LEU A 69 -3.00 -15.75 5.28
CA LEU A 69 -1.81 -15.45 4.46
C LEU A 69 -1.09 -14.19 4.95
N PHE A 70 -1.83 -13.13 5.26
CA PHE A 70 -1.28 -11.87 5.77
C PHE A 70 -0.62 -12.06 7.12
N GLU A 71 -1.24 -12.81 8.04
CA GLU A 71 -0.66 -13.15 9.33
C GLU A 71 0.66 -13.91 9.15
N SER A 72 0.64 -14.95 8.31
CA SER A 72 1.82 -15.77 8.02
C SER A 72 2.94 -14.95 7.36
N ALA A 73 2.59 -14.13 6.37
CA ALA A 73 3.54 -13.26 5.68
C ALA A 73 4.13 -12.22 6.63
N THR A 74 3.29 -11.58 7.45
CA THR A 74 3.72 -10.60 8.46
C THR A 74 4.65 -11.23 9.48
N ALA A 75 4.33 -12.45 9.96
CA ALA A 75 5.19 -13.18 10.88
C ALA A 75 6.56 -13.50 10.27
N VAL A 76 6.58 -13.97 9.01
CA VAL A 76 7.84 -14.21 8.27
C VAL A 76 8.62 -12.91 8.08
N SER A 77 7.97 -11.83 7.62
CA SER A 77 8.59 -10.52 7.45
C SER A 77 9.16 -9.97 8.76
N TRP A 78 8.46 -10.14 9.88
CA TRP A 78 8.94 -9.72 11.19
C TRP A 78 10.18 -10.50 11.63
N SER A 79 10.15 -11.82 11.48
CA SER A 79 11.29 -12.68 11.81
C SER A 79 12.52 -12.34 10.96
N PHE A 80 12.32 -12.12 9.66
CA PHE A 80 13.35 -11.71 8.72
C PHE A 80 13.92 -10.32 9.07
N GLY A 81 13.05 -9.34 9.36
CA GLY A 81 13.46 -8.00 9.74
C GLY A 81 14.28 -7.98 11.03
N ASN A 82 13.92 -8.79 12.02
CA ASN A 82 14.71 -8.94 13.23
C ASN A 82 16.05 -9.63 12.98
N ALA A 83 16.09 -10.69 12.17
CA ALA A 83 17.34 -11.34 11.78
C ALA A 83 18.28 -10.37 11.04
N LEU A 84 17.74 -9.57 10.12
CA LEU A 84 18.50 -8.53 9.41
C LEU A 84 19.02 -7.45 10.36
N ARG A 85 18.19 -7.02 11.32
CA ARG A 85 18.59 -6.04 12.34
C ARG A 85 19.73 -6.60 13.22
N MET A 86 19.65 -7.87 13.62
CA MET A 86 20.71 -8.55 14.37
C MET A 86 22.00 -8.64 13.54
N ALA A 87 21.91 -9.15 12.31
CA ALA A 87 23.06 -9.29 11.42
C ALA A 87 23.75 -7.93 11.15
N LYS A 88 22.98 -6.85 10.97
CA LYS A 88 23.53 -5.49 10.86
C LYS A 88 24.23 -5.04 12.14
N ALA A 89 23.65 -5.30 13.31
CA ALA A 89 24.26 -4.95 14.59
C ALA A 89 25.58 -5.70 14.78
N GLU A 90 25.61 -7.00 14.50
CA GLU A 90 26.83 -7.83 14.55
C GLU A 90 27.89 -7.32 13.57
N THR A 91 27.51 -7.06 12.31
CA THR A 91 28.44 -6.54 11.29
C THR A 91 28.99 -5.15 11.63
N THR A 92 28.20 -4.31 12.31
CA THR A 92 28.63 -2.96 12.72
C THR A 92 29.48 -2.98 13.99
N ALA A 93 29.30 -4.01 14.83
CA ALA A 93 30.11 -4.22 16.03
C ALA A 93 31.50 -4.80 15.73
N GLU A 94 31.72 -5.35 14.53
CA GLU A 94 33.06 -5.74 14.09
C GLU A 94 33.94 -4.49 13.88
N GLU A 95 35.14 -4.49 14.49
CA GLU A 95 36.06 -3.35 14.51
C GLU A 95 36.62 -2.96 13.12
N GLY A 96 36.42 -3.78 12.09
CA GLY A 96 36.81 -3.50 10.72
C GLY A 96 36.05 -4.36 9.69
N PRO A 97 36.04 -3.98 8.40
CA PRO A 97 35.32 -4.74 7.39
C PRO A 97 35.83 -6.19 7.30
N PRO A 98 34.94 -7.18 7.19
CA PRO A 98 35.32 -8.58 7.18
C PRO A 98 36.25 -8.87 6.01
N SER A 99 37.35 -9.57 6.29
CA SER A 99 38.30 -10.00 5.26
C SER A 99 37.64 -11.02 4.31
N LEU A 100 38.20 -11.20 3.10
CA LEU A 100 37.73 -12.22 2.15
C LEU A 100 37.72 -13.63 2.77
N PHE A 101 38.67 -13.92 3.66
CA PHE A 101 38.71 -15.18 4.42
C PHE A 101 37.61 -15.23 5.49
N GLY A 102 37.32 -14.10 6.15
CA GLY A 102 36.20 -13.97 7.10
C GLY A 102 34.85 -14.28 6.45
N LEU A 103 34.60 -13.73 5.27
CA LEU A 103 33.40 -14.05 4.49
C LEU A 103 33.30 -15.54 4.12
N LEU A 104 34.44 -16.15 3.75
CA LEU A 104 34.47 -17.58 3.45
C LEU A 104 34.26 -18.45 4.69
N SER A 105 34.71 -18.00 5.87
CA SER A 105 34.44 -18.71 7.12
C SER A 105 32.96 -18.69 7.52
N LEU A 106 32.20 -17.63 7.20
CA LEU A 106 30.76 -17.56 7.44
C LEU A 106 30.00 -18.67 6.69
N LEU A 107 30.42 -19.03 5.48
CA LEU A 107 29.85 -20.16 4.73
C LEU A 107 30.09 -21.51 5.41
N ARG A 108 31.09 -21.60 6.28
CA ARG A 108 31.44 -22.83 7.01
C ARG A 108 30.67 -22.96 8.32
N GLU A 109 30.04 -21.89 8.79
CA GLU A 109 29.22 -21.92 10.00
C GLU A 109 28.03 -22.86 9.87
N THR A 110 27.69 -23.52 10.97
CA THR A 110 26.64 -24.54 11.01
C THR A 110 25.29 -23.98 10.58
N ASP A 111 24.94 -22.77 11.04
CA ASP A 111 23.63 -22.17 10.76
C ASP A 111 23.54 -21.62 9.33
N THR A 112 24.61 -21.03 8.79
CA THR A 112 24.70 -20.65 7.37
C THR A 112 24.57 -21.88 6.45
N ARG A 113 25.22 -22.99 6.78
CA ARG A 113 25.09 -24.25 6.03
C ARG A 113 23.68 -24.83 6.09
N ARG A 114 23.02 -24.75 7.25
CA ARG A 114 21.60 -25.15 7.39
C ARG A 114 20.69 -24.27 6.54
N GLY A 115 20.93 -22.97 6.51
CA GLY A 115 20.20 -22.02 5.67
C GLY A 115 20.33 -22.33 4.17
N ILE A 116 21.57 -22.55 3.70
CA ILE A 116 21.83 -22.94 2.31
C ILE A 116 21.16 -24.29 1.99
N ALA A 117 21.27 -25.28 2.89
CA ALA A 117 20.63 -26.58 2.70
C ALA A 117 19.11 -26.47 2.61
N LEU A 118 18.47 -25.58 3.39
CA LEU A 118 17.04 -25.31 3.30
C LEU A 118 16.67 -24.79 1.90
N ILE A 119 17.36 -23.75 1.42
CA ILE A 119 17.11 -23.16 0.10
C ILE A 119 17.23 -24.21 -1.00
N LEU A 120 18.33 -24.98 -1.00
CA LEU A 120 18.57 -26.02 -2.00
C LEU A 120 17.51 -27.13 -1.94
N ARG A 121 17.08 -27.53 -0.74
CA ARG A 121 15.99 -28.52 -0.58
C ARG A 121 14.66 -27.99 -1.08
N THR A 122 14.33 -26.74 -0.82
CA THR A 122 13.09 -26.11 -1.34
C THR A 122 13.11 -26.06 -2.86
N LEU A 123 14.23 -25.65 -3.48
CA LEU A 123 14.40 -25.69 -4.93
C LEU A 123 14.24 -27.10 -5.49
N ASN A 124 14.80 -28.11 -4.84
CA ASN A 124 14.65 -29.50 -5.24
C ASN A 124 13.19 -29.98 -5.16
N VAL A 125 12.43 -29.57 -4.15
CA VAL A 125 11.01 -29.89 -4.02
C VAL A 125 10.18 -29.24 -5.13
N ILE A 126 10.43 -27.96 -5.44
CA ILE A 126 9.76 -27.25 -6.55
C ILE A 126 10.10 -27.92 -7.88
N GLY A 127 11.38 -28.20 -8.13
CA GLY A 127 11.83 -28.88 -9.34
C GLY A 127 11.28 -30.30 -9.51
N LYS A 128 10.88 -30.98 -8.42
CA LYS A 128 10.20 -32.27 -8.47
C LYS A 128 8.71 -32.16 -8.84
N GLN A 129 8.11 -31.00 -8.64
CA GLN A 129 6.69 -30.74 -8.93
C GLN A 129 6.48 -30.16 -10.34
N LEU A 130 7.56 -29.71 -11.00
CA LEU A 130 7.60 -29.31 -12.41
C LEU A 130 7.79 -30.55 -13.31
#